data_AF-A0AAE4P8K8-F1
#
_entry.id   AF-A0AAE4P8K8-F1
#
_cell.length_a   1.000
_cell.length_b   1.000
_cell.length_c   1.000
_cell.angle_alpha   90.00
_cell.angle_beta   90.00
_cell.angle_gamma   90.00
#
_symmetry.space_group_name_H-M   'P 1'
#
loop_
_entity.id
_entity.type
_entity.pdbx_description
1 polymer ?
#
loop_
_entity_poly.entity_id
_entity_poly.type
_entity_poly.pdbx_seq_one_letter_code
_entity_poly.pdbx_strand_id
1 'polypeptide(L)'
;MRNLLTLIGTLFIGAAAHAQDVELDREFDPLQDCYHLMERPILYIPKGDDSDVDEILRHVKCAESELQTLERLPGRDHRYRPVEDRIKEFVAVHEANLKSLRAALAVLGKMEKVQMAIDKLPEQCEDLEEGFEDKIAEIIKEIEDDDADDIEDLAKSIEDQVEAALNNAEDIEDDLKNAARQVLSARFKDSRNYPKRWDSSIEKALDRAADDIVKYYTRALTNAERACDPIEEPLRLSYVVAALKTTGATLDASEEFVKAGEEWFDRTRAVWEKNCDGLERLRIAYCSIDWNETSGNGASDPRVKAALSDNKNDVLRLIDQVVKEYKELKPEGDAVLAATGDDQVERLLVNMNKRYRGMESLLKDKGSALKGTQSPWIRTWIEYGKEKHKTLPGPFGCNVVDIAIPTDSRSRPDCFVVKDCTVIEFKPDDPSEIRKGEDQVDRYVASLSDYYTWVLTEMLDAGESFEDIRDGKVKPKGTIYGGSDVMAKMADSCFNGEDEVEVKNGGVYGYDKCDRAQPICPPLPN
;
A
#
# COMPACT_ATOMS: atom_id res chain seq x y z
N MET A 1 74.89 62.82 18.14
CA MET A 1 74.16 62.69 19.43
C MET A 1 72.64 62.82 19.29
N ARG A 2 72.08 63.76 18.50
CA ARG A 2 70.61 63.90 18.34
C ARG A 2 69.89 62.66 17.78
N ASN A 3 70.49 61.90 16.85
CA ASN A 3 69.84 60.71 16.25
C ASN A 3 69.94 59.43 17.09
N LEU A 4 70.82 59.39 18.11
CA LEU A 4 70.95 58.24 19.02
C LEU A 4 69.86 58.30 20.12
N LEU A 5 69.48 59.50 20.54
CA LEU A 5 68.42 59.74 21.53
C LEU A 5 67.02 59.42 20.98
N THR A 6 66.77 59.64 19.69
CA THR A 6 65.47 59.32 19.05
C THR A 6 65.25 57.83 18.86
N LEU A 7 66.32 57.07 18.55
CA LEU A 7 66.26 55.61 18.36
C LEU A 7 66.14 54.85 19.70
N ILE A 8 66.78 55.36 20.75
CA ILE A 8 66.61 54.86 22.12
C ILE A 8 65.20 55.19 22.62
N GLY A 9 64.67 56.39 22.33
CA GLY A 9 63.29 56.76 22.68
C GLY A 9 62.22 55.81 22.12
N THR A 10 62.29 55.43 20.84
CA THR A 10 61.30 54.52 20.23
C THR A 10 61.41 53.07 20.72
N LEU A 11 62.61 52.56 21.00
CA LEU A 11 62.82 51.23 21.59
C LEU A 11 62.31 51.14 23.04
N PHE A 12 62.47 52.20 23.83
CA PHE A 12 61.96 52.26 25.20
C PHE A 12 60.44 52.48 25.26
N ILE A 13 59.86 53.24 24.33
CA ILE A 13 58.39 53.40 24.23
C ILE A 13 57.71 52.09 23.82
N GLY A 14 58.30 51.33 22.88
CA GLY A 14 57.78 50.02 22.48
C GLY A 14 57.88 48.95 23.56
N ALA A 15 58.97 48.90 24.32
CA ALA A 15 59.14 47.98 25.44
C ALA A 15 58.23 48.32 26.64
N ALA A 16 58.00 49.62 26.89
CA ALA A 16 57.09 50.07 27.94
C ALA A 16 55.61 49.80 27.59
N ALA A 17 55.21 50.01 26.33
CA ALA A 17 53.88 49.64 25.85
C ALA A 17 53.64 48.12 25.92
N HIS A 18 54.61 47.30 25.51
CA HIS A 18 54.52 45.85 25.65
C HIS A 18 54.51 45.36 27.10
N ALA A 19 55.28 45.98 28.00
CA ALA A 19 55.24 45.63 29.42
C ALA A 19 53.90 46.00 30.08
N GLN A 20 53.30 47.13 29.66
CA GLN A 20 51.96 47.54 30.09
C GLN A 20 50.85 46.62 29.55
N ASP A 21 50.99 46.10 28.32
CA ASP A 21 50.03 45.13 27.77
C ASP A 21 50.11 43.77 28.50
N VAL A 22 51.31 43.26 28.81
CA VAL A 22 51.48 42.01 29.58
C VAL A 22 50.97 42.15 31.02
N GLU A 23 51.12 43.33 31.61
CA GLU A 23 50.59 43.62 32.95
C GLU A 23 49.06 43.74 32.95
N LEU A 24 48.46 44.36 31.92
CA LEU A 24 47.01 44.42 31.75
C LEU A 24 46.39 43.04 31.47
N ASP A 25 47.07 42.18 30.70
CA ASP A 25 46.59 40.82 30.40
C ASP A 25 46.41 39.97 31.66
N ARG A 26 47.28 40.15 32.67
CA ARG A 26 47.16 39.46 33.97
C ARG A 26 45.95 39.92 34.78
N GLU A 27 45.56 41.18 34.64
CA GLU A 27 44.36 41.71 35.29
C GLU A 27 43.08 41.10 34.69
N PHE A 28 43.14 40.55 33.47
CA PHE A 28 42.00 39.87 32.83
C PHE A 28 41.86 38.39 33.22
N ASP A 29 42.87 37.76 33.82
CA ASP A 29 42.83 36.32 34.15
C ASP A 29 41.72 35.96 35.16
N PRO A 30 41.47 36.73 36.25
CA PRO A 30 40.34 36.46 37.15
C PRO A 30 38.97 36.47 36.45
N LEU A 31 38.79 37.35 35.46
CA LEU A 31 37.56 37.39 34.66
C LEU A 31 37.41 36.12 33.80
N GLN A 32 38.51 35.63 33.22
CA GLN A 32 38.53 34.42 32.43
C GLN A 32 38.23 33.17 33.29
N ASP A 33 38.73 33.14 34.53
CA ASP A 33 38.39 32.09 35.49
C ASP A 33 36.88 32.08 35.78
N CYS A 34 36.24 33.26 35.96
CA CYS A 34 34.78 33.32 36.10
C CYS A 34 34.06 32.76 34.86
N TYR A 35 34.53 33.00 33.63
CA TYR A 35 33.93 32.46 32.40
C TYR A 35 34.05 30.94 32.27
N HIS A 36 35.23 30.38 32.59
CA HIS A 36 35.42 28.92 32.57
C HIS A 36 34.51 28.19 33.56
N LEU A 37 34.18 28.84 34.68
CA LEU A 37 33.20 28.32 35.63
C LEU A 37 31.75 28.35 35.11
N MET A 38 31.44 29.06 34.02
CA MET A 38 30.10 29.07 33.41
C MET A 38 29.92 27.98 32.35
N GLU A 39 30.95 27.71 31.53
CA GLU A 39 30.85 26.84 30.35
C GLU A 39 30.33 25.44 30.70
N ARG A 40 30.95 24.80 31.70
CA ARG A 40 30.63 23.42 32.04
C ARG A 40 29.21 23.32 32.61
N PRO A 41 28.80 24.08 33.65
CA PRO A 41 27.43 24.08 34.16
C PRO A 41 26.33 24.26 33.10
N ILE A 42 26.53 25.12 32.09
CA ILE A 42 25.54 25.32 31.00
C ILE A 42 25.22 23.99 30.29
N LEU A 43 26.21 23.13 30.07
CA LEU A 43 26.03 21.84 29.40
C LEU A 43 25.32 20.78 30.27
N TYR A 44 25.11 21.03 31.56
CA TYR A 44 24.41 20.11 32.46
C TYR A 44 22.94 20.50 32.67
N ILE A 45 22.51 21.71 32.29
CA ILE A 45 21.09 22.15 32.33
C ILE A 45 20.14 21.11 31.69
N PRO A 46 20.43 20.54 30.50
CA PRO A 46 19.50 19.58 29.87
C PRO A 46 19.34 18.27 30.65
N LYS A 47 20.22 17.99 31.62
CA LYS A 47 20.20 16.74 32.38
C LYS A 47 19.32 16.80 33.63
N GLY A 48 18.88 17.99 34.04
CA GLY A 48 18.14 18.19 35.29
C GLY A 48 18.92 17.79 36.55
N ASP A 49 20.26 17.79 36.48
CA ASP A 49 21.15 17.60 37.63
C ASP A 49 21.22 18.89 38.50
N ASP A 50 21.85 18.85 39.67
CA ASP A 50 22.03 19.94 40.67
C ASP A 50 22.56 21.31 40.14
N SER A 51 22.93 21.40 38.86
CA SER A 51 23.40 22.62 38.21
C SER A 51 22.24 23.38 37.58
N ASP A 52 21.58 24.21 38.39
CA ASP A 52 20.51 25.09 37.93
C ASP A 52 21.04 26.41 37.31
N VAL A 53 20.16 27.11 36.60
CA VAL A 53 20.45 28.45 36.07
C VAL A 53 20.93 29.41 37.17
N ASP A 54 20.52 29.22 38.42
CA ASP A 54 20.92 30.07 39.55
C ASP A 54 22.39 29.88 39.95
N GLU A 55 22.96 28.68 39.81
CA GLU A 55 24.41 28.43 39.91
C GLU A 55 25.20 29.22 38.86
N ILE A 56 24.77 29.17 37.60
CA ILE A 56 25.43 29.89 36.51
C ILE A 56 25.34 31.40 36.75
N LEU A 57 24.19 31.90 37.22
CA LEU A 57 24.01 33.31 37.57
C LEU A 57 24.93 33.78 38.71
N ARG A 58 25.37 32.89 39.61
CA ARG A 58 26.41 33.22 40.61
C ARG A 58 27.77 33.45 39.94
N HIS A 59 28.12 32.64 38.94
CA HIS A 59 29.34 32.86 38.16
C HIS A 59 29.24 34.12 37.28
N VAL A 60 28.06 34.45 36.75
CA VAL A 60 27.84 35.74 36.07
C VAL A 60 28.14 36.92 37.01
N LYS A 61 27.73 36.85 38.28
CA LYS A 61 28.06 37.90 39.27
C LYS A 61 29.56 37.98 39.60
N CYS A 62 30.29 36.87 39.56
CA CYS A 62 31.76 36.86 39.64
C CYS A 62 32.34 37.74 38.52
N ALA A 63 31.95 37.47 37.27
CA ALA A 63 32.45 38.22 36.12
C ALA A 63 32.07 39.71 36.18
N GLU A 64 30.86 40.06 36.62
CA GLU A 64 30.47 41.47 36.82
C GLU A 64 31.31 42.17 37.89
N SER A 65 31.63 41.49 38.99
CA SER A 65 32.48 42.03 40.04
C SER A 65 33.91 42.29 39.53
N GLU A 66 34.45 41.36 38.75
CA GLU A 66 35.77 41.53 38.13
C GLU A 66 35.78 42.67 37.11
N LEU A 67 34.73 42.84 36.31
CA LEU A 67 34.57 43.98 35.40
C LEU A 67 34.54 45.33 36.15
N GLN A 68 33.86 45.42 37.29
CA GLN A 68 33.90 46.63 38.13
C GLN A 68 35.28 46.89 38.74
N THR A 69 36.04 45.84 39.05
CA THR A 69 37.42 45.97 39.53
C THR A 69 38.30 46.54 38.41
N LEU A 70 38.19 45.97 37.21
CA LEU A 70 38.89 46.43 36.00
C LEU A 70 38.59 47.91 35.69
N GLU A 71 37.32 48.31 35.71
CA GLU A 71 36.90 49.70 35.45
C GLU A 71 37.55 50.71 36.40
N ARG A 72 37.80 50.32 37.66
CA ARG A 72 38.40 51.20 38.68
C ARG A 72 39.93 51.24 38.64
N LEU A 73 40.60 50.36 37.88
CA LEU A 73 42.07 50.28 37.84
C LEU A 73 42.75 51.62 37.52
N PRO A 74 42.34 52.40 36.48
CA PRO A 74 43.00 53.67 36.14
C PRO A 74 42.92 54.73 37.25
N GLY A 75 41.87 54.66 38.09
CA GLY A 75 41.68 55.53 39.25
C GLY A 75 42.48 55.10 40.48
N ARG A 76 42.73 53.79 40.63
CA ARG A 76 43.47 53.20 41.77
C ARG A 76 44.97 53.14 41.55
N ASP A 77 45.41 52.94 40.31
CA ASP A 77 46.81 52.84 39.93
C ASP A 77 47.10 53.63 38.64
N HIS A 78 47.94 54.65 38.78
CA HIS A 78 48.34 55.55 37.71
C HIS A 78 48.99 54.86 36.50
N ARG A 79 49.52 53.63 36.67
CA ARG A 79 50.11 52.83 35.59
C ARG A 79 49.10 52.50 34.47
N TYR A 80 47.81 52.41 34.80
CA TYR A 80 46.74 52.05 33.85
C TYR A 80 46.03 53.26 33.22
N ARG A 81 46.33 54.50 33.61
CA ARG A 81 45.73 55.71 32.98
C ARG A 81 45.95 55.82 31.46
N PRO A 82 47.13 55.47 30.91
CA PRO A 82 47.35 55.52 29.47
C PRO A 82 46.47 54.55 28.66
N VAL A 83 45.87 53.56 29.32
CA VAL A 83 45.00 52.53 28.72
C VAL A 83 43.56 52.59 29.26
N GLU A 84 43.15 53.73 29.83
CA GLU A 84 41.82 53.88 30.44
C GLU A 84 40.67 53.69 29.44
N ASP A 85 40.73 54.35 28.27
CA ASP A 85 39.71 54.20 27.22
C ASP A 85 39.62 52.75 26.73
N ARG A 86 40.75 52.05 26.79
CA ARG A 86 40.85 50.66 26.39
C ARG A 86 40.12 49.72 27.35
N ILE A 87 40.36 49.92 28.63
CA ILE A 87 39.66 49.21 29.71
C ILE A 87 38.16 49.49 29.64
N LYS A 88 37.75 50.75 29.39
CA LYS A 88 36.32 51.12 29.25
C LYS A 88 35.64 50.43 28.07
N GLU A 89 36.29 50.36 26.91
CA GLU A 89 35.75 49.64 25.74
C GLU A 89 35.57 48.14 26.04
N PHE A 90 36.61 47.50 26.62
CA PHE A 90 36.56 46.11 27.03
C PHE A 90 35.42 45.83 28.02
N VAL A 91 35.34 46.63 29.09
CA VAL A 91 34.28 46.50 30.10
C VAL A 91 32.90 46.63 29.47
N ALA A 92 32.66 47.66 28.65
CA ALA A 92 31.36 47.89 28.02
C ALA A 92 30.92 46.73 27.10
N VAL A 93 31.86 46.12 26.36
CA VAL A 93 31.57 44.95 25.50
C VAL A 93 31.20 43.73 26.35
N HIS A 94 31.99 43.43 27.39
CA HIS A 94 31.75 42.26 28.23
C HIS A 94 30.50 42.42 29.12
N GLU A 95 30.20 43.62 29.61
CA GLU A 95 28.92 43.90 30.29
C GLU A 95 27.72 43.66 29.37
N ALA A 96 27.81 44.10 28.11
CA ALA A 96 26.75 43.84 27.14
C ALA A 96 26.58 42.34 26.85
N ASN A 97 27.69 41.59 26.76
CA ASN A 97 27.65 40.13 26.57
C ASN A 97 27.09 39.40 27.79
N LEU A 98 27.48 39.79 29.02
CA LEU A 98 26.91 39.24 30.26
C LEU A 98 25.41 39.52 30.36
N LYS A 99 24.94 40.69 29.90
CA LYS A 99 23.51 40.99 29.79
C LYS A 99 22.80 40.08 28.79
N SER A 100 23.38 39.84 27.61
CA SER A 100 22.85 38.89 26.63
C SER A 100 22.84 37.46 27.18
N LEU A 101 23.91 37.05 27.87
CA LEU A 101 24.03 35.75 28.51
C LEU A 101 22.93 35.53 29.55
N ARG A 102 22.65 36.53 30.40
CA ARG A 102 21.53 36.45 31.36
C ARG A 102 20.19 36.23 30.68
N ALA A 103 19.94 36.94 29.58
CA ALA A 103 18.69 36.76 28.83
C ALA A 103 18.59 35.36 28.24
N ALA A 104 19.68 34.84 27.66
CA ALA A 104 19.73 33.47 27.12
C ALA A 104 19.55 32.41 28.23
N LEU A 105 20.23 32.57 29.37
CA LEU A 105 20.09 31.67 30.53
C LEU A 105 18.66 31.69 31.11
N ALA A 106 18.00 32.85 31.12
CA ALA A 106 16.61 32.94 31.55
C ALA A 106 15.65 32.19 30.61
N VAL A 107 15.94 32.13 29.31
CA VAL A 107 15.17 31.32 28.35
C VAL A 107 15.48 29.83 28.56
N LEU A 108 16.76 29.45 28.67
CA LEU A 108 17.15 28.07 28.96
C LEU A 108 16.53 27.54 30.26
N GLY A 109 16.51 28.33 31.33
CA GLY A 109 15.87 27.92 32.59
C GLY A 109 14.35 27.78 32.50
N LYS A 110 13.69 28.39 31.50
CA LYS A 110 12.28 28.10 31.21
C LYS A 110 12.13 26.80 30.44
N MET A 111 12.99 26.58 29.43
CA MET A 111 13.02 25.33 28.65
C MET A 111 13.26 24.13 29.56
N GLU A 112 14.23 24.24 30.47
CA GLU A 112 14.59 23.20 31.45
C GLU A 112 13.39 22.76 32.30
N LYS A 113 12.57 23.71 32.75
CA LYS A 113 11.42 23.43 33.63
C LYS A 113 10.28 22.68 32.94
N VAL A 114 10.15 22.83 31.62
CA VAL A 114 9.07 22.18 30.86
C VAL A 114 9.54 20.91 30.16
N GLN A 115 10.85 20.69 30.00
CA GLN A 115 11.37 19.56 29.22
C GLN A 115 10.96 18.19 29.77
N MET A 116 10.82 18.05 31.09
CA MET A 116 10.44 16.80 31.76
C MET A 116 8.93 16.71 32.03
N ALA A 117 8.13 17.71 31.62
CA ALA A 117 6.68 17.67 31.83
C ALA A 117 6.03 16.52 31.05
N ILE A 118 6.61 16.16 29.90
CA ILE A 118 6.12 15.09 29.02
C ILE A 118 6.41 13.69 29.54
N ASP A 119 7.37 13.52 30.47
CA ASP A 119 7.79 12.20 30.96
C ASP A 119 6.69 11.45 31.71
N LYS A 120 5.67 12.18 32.18
CA LYS A 120 4.50 11.61 32.86
C LYS A 120 3.40 11.16 31.91
N LEU A 121 3.39 11.66 30.67
CA LEU A 121 2.30 11.39 29.73
C LEU A 121 2.16 9.90 29.38
N PRO A 122 3.24 9.11 29.20
CA PRO A 122 3.13 7.67 29.02
C PRO A 122 2.41 6.98 30.19
N GLU A 123 2.81 7.26 31.44
CA GLU A 123 2.19 6.72 32.65
C GLU A 123 0.72 7.17 32.77
N GLN A 124 0.41 8.41 32.40
CA GLN A 124 -0.97 8.91 32.38
C GLN A 124 -1.85 8.18 31.36
N CYS A 125 -1.32 7.85 30.18
CA CYS A 125 -2.05 7.06 29.18
C CYS A 125 -2.26 5.62 29.64
N GLU A 126 -1.27 5.00 30.27
CA GLU A 126 -1.40 3.68 30.90
C GLU A 126 -2.46 3.70 32.02
N ASP A 127 -2.42 4.68 32.93
CA ASP A 127 -3.39 4.86 34.00
C ASP A 127 -4.81 5.14 33.46
N LEU A 128 -4.92 5.88 32.34
CA LEU A 128 -6.19 6.14 31.65
C LEU A 128 -6.76 4.86 31.03
N GLU A 129 -5.91 4.02 30.42
CA GLU A 129 -6.31 2.72 29.87
C GLU A 129 -6.83 1.79 30.98
N GLU A 130 -6.06 1.61 32.05
CA GLU A 130 -6.43 0.76 33.19
C GLU A 130 -7.73 1.27 33.85
N GLY A 131 -7.82 2.57 34.10
CA GLY A 131 -9.03 3.19 34.66
C GLY A 131 -10.24 3.13 33.72
N PHE A 132 -10.02 3.10 32.41
CA PHE A 132 -11.09 2.92 31.42
C PHE A 132 -11.60 1.48 31.42
N GLU A 133 -10.70 0.48 31.41
CA GLU A 133 -11.06 -0.93 31.55
C GLU A 133 -11.85 -1.20 32.84
N ASP A 134 -11.42 -0.64 33.97
CA ASP A 134 -12.10 -0.78 35.26
C ASP A 134 -13.54 -0.21 35.26
N LYS A 135 -13.72 0.99 34.68
CA LYS A 135 -15.05 1.62 34.56
C LYS A 135 -15.97 0.84 33.63
N ILE A 136 -15.46 0.36 32.51
CA ILE A 136 -16.20 -0.52 31.61
C ILE A 136 -16.63 -1.80 32.36
N ALA A 137 -15.74 -2.39 33.17
CA ALA A 137 -16.06 -3.54 33.99
C ALA A 137 -17.05 -3.24 35.13
N GLU A 138 -17.18 -1.98 35.57
CA GLU A 138 -18.21 -1.53 36.52
C GLU A 138 -19.57 -1.40 35.85
N ILE A 139 -19.65 -0.75 34.68
CA ILE A 139 -20.88 -0.62 33.89
C ILE A 139 -21.47 -2.00 33.59
N ILE A 140 -20.64 -2.97 33.18
CA ILE A 140 -21.10 -4.34 32.89
C ILE A 140 -21.72 -5.06 34.12
N LYS A 141 -21.41 -4.68 35.36
CA LYS A 141 -21.92 -5.38 36.56
C LYS A 141 -23.38 -5.07 36.86
N GLU A 142 -23.88 -3.93 36.43
CA GLU A 142 -25.24 -3.44 36.72
C GLU A 142 -25.93 -3.03 35.41
N ILE A 143 -26.19 -4.02 34.53
CA ILE A 143 -26.70 -3.77 33.18
C ILE A 143 -28.07 -3.04 33.21
N GLU A 144 -28.11 -1.80 32.71
CA GLU A 144 -29.27 -0.93 32.49
C GLU A 144 -29.49 -0.62 30.99
N ASP A 145 -30.65 -0.06 30.62
CA ASP A 145 -31.08 0.12 29.22
C ASP A 145 -30.27 1.22 28.46
N ASP A 146 -29.49 2.05 29.16
CA ASP A 146 -28.69 3.18 28.65
C ASP A 146 -27.16 2.96 28.71
N ASP A 147 -26.69 1.81 29.19
CA ASP A 147 -25.27 1.53 29.39
C ASP A 147 -24.43 1.55 28.10
N ALA A 148 -25.04 1.33 26.93
CA ALA A 148 -24.35 1.42 25.65
C ALA A 148 -23.96 2.88 25.32
N ASP A 149 -24.88 3.83 25.56
CA ASP A 149 -24.60 5.26 25.38
C ASP A 149 -23.56 5.72 26.39
N ASP A 150 -23.62 5.23 27.63
CA ASP A 150 -22.62 5.55 28.68
C ASP A 150 -21.22 5.00 28.35
N ILE A 151 -21.12 3.81 27.75
CA ILE A 151 -19.83 3.26 27.26
C ILE A 151 -19.27 4.10 26.11
N GLU A 152 -20.12 4.52 25.17
CA GLU A 152 -19.70 5.36 24.03
C GLU A 152 -19.28 6.77 24.48
N ASP A 153 -20.04 7.39 25.38
CA ASP A 153 -19.71 8.70 25.96
C ASP A 153 -18.41 8.64 26.78
N LEU A 154 -18.19 7.54 27.52
CA LEU A 154 -16.94 7.32 28.24
C LEU A 154 -15.77 7.13 27.27
N ALA A 155 -15.92 6.32 26.22
CA ALA A 155 -14.90 6.12 25.20
C ALA A 155 -14.51 7.44 24.54
N LYS A 156 -15.50 8.24 24.13
CA LYS A 156 -15.27 9.57 23.55
C LYS A 156 -14.60 10.54 24.53
N SER A 157 -14.98 10.50 25.81
CA SER A 157 -14.31 11.30 26.83
C SER A 157 -12.84 10.93 27.03
N ILE A 158 -12.45 9.66 26.81
CA ILE A 158 -11.05 9.22 26.84
C ILE A 158 -10.32 9.70 25.57
N GLU A 159 -10.92 9.51 24.39
CA GLU A 159 -10.39 10.01 23.11
C GLU A 159 -10.09 11.51 23.18
N ASP A 160 -11.05 12.32 23.62
CA ASP A 160 -10.89 13.78 23.77
C ASP A 160 -9.75 14.15 24.76
N GLN A 161 -9.56 13.37 25.83
CA GLN A 161 -8.49 13.61 26.82
C GLN A 161 -7.11 13.28 26.25
N VAL A 162 -6.98 12.17 25.53
CA VAL A 162 -5.74 11.74 24.88
C VAL A 162 -5.35 12.74 23.79
N GLU A 163 -6.31 13.10 22.92
CA GLU A 163 -6.09 14.09 21.86
C GLU A 163 -5.66 15.44 22.45
N ALA A 164 -6.34 15.94 23.48
CA ALA A 164 -5.98 17.19 24.13
C ALA A 164 -4.58 17.15 24.77
N ALA A 165 -4.20 16.03 25.38
CA ALA A 165 -2.89 15.87 26.01
C ALA A 165 -1.75 15.83 24.98
N LEU A 166 -1.92 15.08 23.88
CA LEU A 166 -0.95 14.99 22.78
C LEU A 166 -0.82 16.34 22.06
N ASN A 167 -1.93 17.00 21.72
CA ASN A 167 -1.90 18.34 21.11
C ASN A 167 -1.17 19.37 21.99
N ASN A 168 -1.43 19.37 23.30
CA ASN A 168 -0.70 20.26 24.22
C ASN A 168 0.79 19.91 24.31
N ALA A 169 1.16 18.63 24.19
CA ALA A 169 2.56 18.20 24.18
C ALA A 169 3.28 18.65 22.90
N GLU A 170 2.62 18.59 21.74
CA GLU A 170 3.11 19.13 20.46
C GLU A 170 3.31 20.66 20.53
N ASP A 171 2.34 21.39 21.07
CA ASP A 171 2.44 22.84 21.27
C ASP A 171 3.68 23.23 22.09
N ILE A 172 3.96 22.47 23.17
CA ILE A 172 5.17 22.67 23.99
C ILE A 172 6.44 22.38 23.19
N GLU A 173 6.46 21.35 22.33
CA GLU A 173 7.62 21.05 21.48
C GLU A 173 7.93 22.25 20.57
N ASP A 174 6.91 22.83 19.96
CA ASP A 174 7.05 24.01 19.10
C ASP A 174 7.49 25.25 19.87
N ASP A 175 6.98 25.46 21.07
CA ASP A 175 7.45 26.50 21.99
C ASP A 175 8.92 26.32 22.38
N LEU A 176 9.35 25.08 22.65
CA LEU A 176 10.74 24.74 22.93
C LEU A 176 11.65 25.01 21.72
N LYS A 177 11.24 24.62 20.51
CA LYS A 177 11.95 24.93 19.26
C LYS A 177 12.07 26.46 19.07
N ASN A 178 11.02 27.20 19.37
CA ASN A 178 11.02 28.67 19.30
C ASN A 178 11.94 29.30 20.36
N ALA A 179 11.92 28.79 21.59
CA ALA A 179 12.80 29.22 22.68
C ALA A 179 14.27 28.94 22.36
N ALA A 180 14.58 27.76 21.79
CA ALA A 180 15.93 27.43 21.32
C ALA A 180 16.44 28.45 20.29
N ARG A 181 15.60 28.84 19.31
CA ARG A 181 15.94 29.92 18.35
C ARG A 181 16.22 31.26 19.04
N GLN A 182 15.50 31.58 20.11
CA GLN A 182 15.76 32.80 20.90
C GLN A 182 17.12 32.74 21.60
N VAL A 183 17.49 31.60 22.19
CA VAL A 183 18.83 31.38 22.77
C VAL A 183 19.92 31.57 21.72
N LEU A 184 19.73 31.00 20.52
CA LEU A 184 20.65 31.12 19.38
C LEU A 184 20.74 32.55 18.81
N SER A 185 19.70 33.36 19.00
CA SER A 185 19.68 34.75 18.55
C SER A 185 20.48 35.70 19.44
N ALA A 186 20.94 35.23 20.61
CA ALA A 186 21.79 35.99 21.51
C ALA A 186 23.09 36.39 20.79
N ARG A 187 23.22 37.68 20.47
CA ARG A 187 24.41 38.22 19.82
C ARG A 187 25.45 38.57 20.86
N PHE A 188 26.57 37.87 20.81
CA PHE A 188 27.76 38.21 21.57
C PHE A 188 28.71 39.02 20.68
N LYS A 189 29.27 40.08 21.26
CA LYS A 189 30.17 40.99 20.57
C LYS A 189 31.61 40.65 20.91
N ASP A 190 32.46 40.62 19.91
CA ASP A 190 33.90 40.66 20.12
C ASP A 190 34.38 42.10 20.28
N SER A 191 35.35 42.29 21.17
CA SER A 191 36.07 43.54 21.27
C SER A 191 37.05 43.68 20.11
N ARG A 192 36.89 44.71 19.26
CA ARG A 192 37.61 44.83 17.98
C ARG A 192 39.11 45.09 18.14
N ASN A 193 39.55 45.56 19.31
CA ASN A 193 40.91 46.09 19.53
C ASN A 193 41.73 45.31 20.58
N TYR A 194 41.33 44.10 21.00
CA TYR A 194 41.93 43.42 22.16
C TYR A 194 42.28 41.94 21.96
N PRO A 195 43.29 41.43 22.69
CA PRO A 195 43.75 40.05 22.60
C PRO A 195 42.79 39.03 23.25
N LYS A 196 42.06 39.38 24.31
CA LYS A 196 41.09 38.47 24.98
C LYS A 196 39.69 38.72 24.41
N ARG A 197 39.21 37.79 23.58
CA ARG A 197 37.87 37.82 22.98
C ARG A 197 36.82 37.26 23.95
N TRP A 198 35.54 37.47 23.63
CA TRP A 198 34.48 36.73 24.31
C TRP A 198 34.70 35.22 24.13
N ASP A 199 34.46 34.47 25.20
CA ASP A 199 34.70 33.04 25.17
C ASP A 199 33.60 32.34 24.35
N SER A 200 33.92 32.03 23.08
CA SER A 200 33.02 31.30 22.18
C SER A 200 32.60 29.91 22.69
N SER A 201 33.25 29.37 23.73
CA SER A 201 32.81 28.14 24.38
C SER A 201 31.46 28.30 25.08
N ILE A 202 31.18 29.48 25.66
CA ILE A 202 29.90 29.79 26.30
C ILE A 202 28.78 29.77 25.26
N GLU A 203 29.00 30.36 24.08
CA GLU A 203 28.04 30.34 22.97
C GLU A 203 27.71 28.91 22.53
N LYS A 204 28.74 28.09 22.34
CA LYS A 204 28.58 26.68 21.96
C LYS A 204 27.89 25.87 23.05
N ALA A 205 28.14 26.20 24.32
CA ALA A 205 27.48 25.55 25.44
C ALA A 205 25.98 25.89 25.46
N LEU A 206 25.59 27.15 25.23
CA LEU A 206 24.19 27.57 25.14
C LEU A 206 23.45 26.88 23.97
N ASP A 207 24.07 26.84 22.79
CA ASP A 207 23.53 26.19 21.59
C ASP A 207 23.27 24.70 21.85
N ARG A 208 24.30 23.98 22.32
CA ARG A 208 24.18 22.57 22.66
C ARG A 208 23.13 22.30 23.73
N ALA A 209 23.09 23.12 24.78
CA ALA A 209 22.11 22.95 25.83
C ALA A 209 20.67 23.11 25.31
N ALA A 210 20.40 24.14 24.49
CA ALA A 210 19.09 24.34 23.89
C ALA A 210 18.68 23.19 22.95
N ASP A 211 19.61 22.73 22.10
CA ASP A 211 19.40 21.64 21.16
C ASP A 211 19.17 20.29 21.86
N ASP A 212 19.94 19.99 22.93
CA ASP A 212 19.78 18.78 23.72
C ASP A 212 18.41 18.72 24.42
N ILE A 213 17.90 19.84 24.93
CA ILE A 213 16.55 19.93 25.52
C ILE A 213 15.48 19.61 24.46
N VAL A 214 15.56 20.21 23.28
CA VAL A 214 14.59 19.96 22.20
C VAL A 214 14.63 18.50 21.77
N LYS A 215 15.82 17.94 21.53
CA LYS A 215 16.00 16.53 21.15
C LYS A 215 15.54 15.55 22.21
N TYR A 216 15.68 15.90 23.48
CA TYR A 216 15.10 15.12 24.56
C TYR A 216 13.59 15.09 24.42
N TYR A 217 12.97 16.27 24.38
CA TYR A 217 11.51 16.41 24.35
C TYR A 217 10.89 15.73 23.12
N THR A 218 11.43 15.93 21.91
CA THR A 218 10.94 15.25 20.70
C THR A 218 10.95 13.72 20.84
N ARG A 219 11.99 13.14 21.45
CA ARG A 219 12.06 11.68 21.67
C ARG A 219 11.04 11.22 22.71
N ALA A 220 10.84 12.00 23.76
CA ALA A 220 9.86 11.71 24.80
C ALA A 220 8.43 11.78 24.23
N LEU A 221 8.13 12.76 23.37
CA LEU A 221 6.86 12.89 22.65
C LEU A 221 6.56 11.65 21.81
N THR A 222 7.49 11.21 20.98
CA THR A 222 7.30 9.98 20.18
C THR A 222 7.08 8.73 21.05
N ASN A 223 7.62 8.69 22.27
CA ASN A 223 7.34 7.60 23.19
C ASN A 223 5.96 7.73 23.84
N ALA A 224 5.53 8.94 24.16
CA ALA A 224 4.19 9.21 24.67
C ALA A 224 3.12 8.88 23.63
N GLU A 225 3.26 9.32 22.38
CA GLU A 225 2.39 8.93 21.25
C GLU A 225 2.22 7.41 21.18
N ARG A 226 3.34 6.66 21.25
CA ARG A 226 3.30 5.19 21.22
C ARG A 226 2.60 4.58 22.43
N ALA A 227 2.73 5.18 23.61
CA ALA A 227 2.07 4.70 24.82
C ALA A 227 0.55 4.97 24.78
N CYS A 228 0.13 6.06 24.14
CA CYS A 228 -1.27 6.44 24.01
C CYS A 228 -1.98 5.80 22.80
N ASP A 229 -1.24 5.30 21.79
CA ASP A 229 -1.75 4.62 20.59
C ASP A 229 -2.85 3.56 20.85
N PRO A 230 -2.77 2.70 21.90
CA PRO A 230 -3.83 1.73 22.18
C PRO A 230 -5.19 2.38 22.48
N ILE A 231 -5.19 3.56 23.10
CA ILE A 231 -6.38 4.24 23.60
C ILE A 231 -6.75 5.48 22.77
N GLU A 232 -6.08 5.72 21.65
CA GLU A 232 -6.44 6.78 20.68
C GLU A 232 -7.76 6.47 19.98
N GLU A 233 -8.09 5.18 19.80
CA GLU A 233 -9.37 4.72 19.24
C GLU A 233 -10.09 3.79 20.24
N PRO A 234 -10.57 4.30 21.39
CA PRO A 234 -11.02 3.49 22.52
C PRO A 234 -12.20 2.56 22.18
N LEU A 235 -13.05 2.93 21.22
CA LEU A 235 -14.15 2.09 20.73
C LEU A 235 -13.69 0.81 20.02
N ARG A 236 -12.43 0.72 19.58
CA ARG A 236 -11.87 -0.47 18.94
C ARG A 236 -11.24 -1.45 19.93
N LEU A 237 -11.13 -1.08 21.21
CA LEU A 237 -10.53 -1.91 22.23
C LEU A 237 -11.39 -3.15 22.51
N SER A 238 -10.75 -4.31 22.56
CA SER A 238 -11.45 -5.60 22.64
C SER A 238 -12.37 -5.75 23.86
N TYR A 239 -12.04 -5.12 24.99
CA TYR A 239 -12.88 -5.15 26.21
C TYR A 239 -14.07 -4.20 26.13
N VAL A 240 -13.93 -3.03 25.48
CA VAL A 240 -15.04 -2.09 25.21
C VAL A 240 -16.05 -2.73 24.27
N VAL A 241 -15.52 -3.36 23.22
CA VAL A 241 -16.29 -4.15 22.27
C VAL A 241 -17.03 -5.31 22.96
N ALA A 242 -16.40 -5.99 23.91
CA ALA A 242 -17.04 -7.03 24.72
C ALA A 242 -18.07 -6.47 25.72
N ALA A 243 -17.90 -5.22 26.18
CA ALA A 243 -18.86 -4.54 27.05
C ALA A 243 -20.14 -4.18 26.31
N LEU A 244 -20.01 -3.57 25.13
CA LEU A 244 -21.11 -3.27 24.21
C LEU A 244 -21.87 -4.53 23.78
N LYS A 245 -21.19 -5.68 23.74
CA LYS A 245 -21.81 -7.00 23.55
C LYS A 245 -22.70 -7.42 24.73
N THR A 246 -22.33 -7.06 25.95
CA THR A 246 -22.99 -7.49 27.18
C THR A 246 -24.23 -6.64 27.49
N THR A 247 -24.28 -5.39 27.03
CA THR A 247 -25.42 -4.47 27.18
C THR A 247 -26.56 -4.71 26.18
N GLY A 248 -26.43 -5.69 25.27
CA GLY A 248 -27.50 -6.10 24.35
C GLY A 248 -27.54 -5.38 23.00
N ALA A 249 -26.62 -4.44 22.73
CA ALA A 249 -26.55 -3.67 21.48
C ALA A 249 -26.11 -4.47 20.24
N THR A 250 -25.60 -5.70 20.39
CA THR A 250 -24.90 -6.43 19.30
C THR A 250 -25.73 -7.41 18.45
N LEU A 251 -26.99 -7.71 18.78
CA LEU A 251 -27.82 -8.57 17.89
C LEU A 251 -28.31 -7.77 16.68
N ASP A 252 -28.75 -6.53 16.89
CA ASP A 252 -29.22 -5.66 15.81
C ASP A 252 -28.08 -5.29 14.84
N ALA A 253 -26.86 -5.04 15.35
CA ALA A 253 -25.70 -4.74 14.51
C ALA A 253 -25.26 -5.93 13.63
N SER A 254 -25.30 -7.17 14.15
CA SER A 254 -25.07 -8.38 13.35
C SER A 254 -26.13 -8.52 12.26
N GLU A 255 -27.41 -8.37 12.60
CA GLU A 255 -28.51 -8.50 11.63
C GLU A 255 -28.48 -7.39 10.56
N GLU A 256 -28.17 -6.15 10.95
CA GLU A 256 -28.01 -5.01 10.04
C GLU A 256 -26.83 -5.19 9.10
N PHE A 257 -25.67 -5.63 9.61
CA PHE A 257 -24.51 -5.91 8.76
C PHE A 257 -24.79 -7.07 7.80
N VAL A 258 -25.43 -8.15 8.29
CA VAL A 258 -25.84 -9.27 7.44
C VAL A 258 -26.72 -8.78 6.30
N LYS A 259 -27.73 -7.95 6.60
CA LYS A 259 -28.60 -7.35 5.59
C LYS A 259 -27.82 -6.46 4.61
N ALA A 260 -26.93 -5.60 5.10
CA ALA A 260 -26.11 -4.73 4.25
C ALA A 260 -25.18 -5.53 3.32
N GLY A 261 -24.58 -6.61 3.82
CA GLY A 261 -23.76 -7.52 3.02
C GLY A 261 -24.58 -8.33 2.01
N GLU A 262 -25.79 -8.76 2.35
CA GLU A 262 -26.73 -9.40 1.41
C GLU A 262 -27.17 -8.44 0.30
N GLU A 263 -27.50 -7.19 0.64
CA GLU A 263 -27.81 -6.15 -0.35
C GLU A 263 -26.61 -5.85 -1.26
N TRP A 264 -25.39 -5.86 -0.71
CA TRP A 264 -24.17 -5.76 -1.52
C TRP A 264 -24.04 -6.95 -2.48
N PHE A 265 -24.35 -8.18 -2.04
CA PHE A 265 -24.39 -9.34 -2.94
C PHE A 265 -25.43 -9.19 -4.05
N ASP A 266 -26.61 -8.65 -3.76
CA ASP A 266 -27.63 -8.37 -4.78
C ASP A 266 -27.13 -7.33 -5.81
N ARG A 267 -26.44 -6.28 -5.36
CA ARG A 267 -25.80 -5.31 -6.26
C ARG A 267 -24.71 -5.97 -7.12
N THR A 268 -23.96 -6.93 -6.58
CA THR A 268 -23.00 -7.72 -7.38
C THR A 268 -23.68 -8.64 -8.39
N ARG A 269 -24.93 -9.08 -8.14
CA ARG A 269 -25.75 -9.83 -9.09
C ARG A 269 -26.26 -8.92 -10.20
N ALA A 270 -26.65 -7.68 -9.87
CA ALA A 270 -27.04 -6.67 -10.86
C ALA A 270 -25.90 -6.34 -11.84
N VAL A 271 -24.64 -6.37 -11.41
CA VAL A 271 -23.47 -6.27 -12.31
C VAL A 271 -23.48 -7.39 -13.36
N TRP A 272 -23.76 -8.62 -12.91
CA TRP A 272 -23.83 -9.79 -13.79
C TRP A 272 -25.00 -9.69 -14.77
N GLU A 273 -26.19 -9.35 -14.28
CA GLU A 273 -27.39 -9.15 -15.10
C GLU A 273 -27.17 -8.07 -16.16
N LYS A 274 -26.58 -6.94 -15.78
CA LYS A 274 -26.26 -5.85 -16.71
C LYS A 274 -25.25 -6.29 -17.78
N ASN A 275 -24.24 -7.06 -17.39
CA ASN A 275 -23.29 -7.63 -18.33
C ASN A 275 -23.95 -8.65 -19.27
N CYS A 276 -24.90 -9.44 -18.78
CA CYS A 276 -25.72 -10.37 -19.57
C CYS A 276 -26.58 -9.64 -20.60
N ASP A 277 -27.29 -8.58 -20.18
CA ASP A 277 -28.09 -7.75 -21.08
C ASP A 277 -27.22 -7.11 -22.17
N GLY A 278 -26.05 -6.61 -21.80
CA GLY A 278 -25.11 -6.03 -22.76
C GLY A 278 -24.53 -7.05 -23.73
N LEU A 279 -24.27 -8.27 -23.25
CA LEU A 279 -23.90 -9.41 -24.08
C LEU A 279 -24.98 -9.79 -25.08
N GLU A 280 -26.24 -9.78 -24.65
CA GLU A 280 -27.37 -10.07 -25.53
C GLU A 280 -27.60 -8.96 -26.56
N ARG A 281 -27.46 -7.69 -26.16
CA ARG A 281 -27.50 -6.56 -27.10
C ARG A 281 -26.38 -6.62 -28.13
N LEU A 282 -25.18 -7.01 -27.71
CA LEU A 282 -24.04 -7.24 -28.60
C LEU A 282 -24.33 -8.36 -29.61
N ARG A 283 -24.91 -9.46 -29.14
CA ARG A 283 -25.34 -10.58 -29.97
C ARG A 283 -26.37 -10.11 -31.01
N ILE A 284 -27.43 -9.42 -30.59
CA ILE A 284 -28.47 -8.89 -31.49
C ILE A 284 -27.88 -7.91 -32.51
N ALA A 285 -27.08 -6.93 -32.07
CA ALA A 285 -26.49 -5.94 -32.95
C ALA A 285 -25.61 -6.61 -34.02
N TYR A 286 -24.81 -7.60 -33.64
CA TYR A 286 -23.95 -8.32 -34.57
C TYR A 286 -24.74 -9.23 -35.51
N CYS A 287 -25.71 -9.98 -35.00
CA CYS A 287 -26.53 -10.88 -35.81
C CYS A 287 -27.51 -10.14 -36.74
N SER A 288 -27.67 -8.82 -36.56
CA SER A 288 -28.42 -7.94 -37.47
C SER A 288 -27.59 -7.35 -38.62
N ILE A 289 -26.31 -7.70 -38.73
CA ILE A 289 -25.42 -7.28 -39.83
C ILE A 289 -25.62 -8.22 -41.02
N ASP A 290 -25.88 -7.65 -42.20
CA ASP A 290 -25.82 -8.38 -43.47
C ASP A 290 -24.34 -8.57 -43.87
N TRP A 291 -23.88 -9.82 -43.83
CA TRP A 291 -22.48 -10.18 -44.06
C TRP A 291 -22.02 -10.07 -45.52
N ASN A 292 -22.94 -9.74 -46.44
CA ASN A 292 -22.62 -9.48 -47.84
C ASN A 292 -22.02 -8.09 -48.11
N GLU A 293 -22.01 -7.17 -47.13
CA GLU A 293 -21.42 -5.83 -47.28
C GLU A 293 -19.98 -5.73 -46.72
N THR A 294 -19.00 -5.94 -47.62
CA THR A 294 -17.68 -5.28 -47.74
C THR A 294 -17.03 -4.56 -46.53
N SER A 295 -16.98 -5.15 -45.33
CA SER A 295 -16.07 -4.65 -44.28
C SER A 295 -15.48 -5.76 -43.42
N GLY A 296 -14.15 -5.88 -43.48
CA GLY A 296 -13.38 -6.80 -42.66
C GLY A 296 -13.60 -6.51 -41.17
N ASN A 297 -13.81 -7.58 -40.39
CA ASN A 297 -14.11 -7.60 -38.96
C ASN A 297 -15.42 -6.87 -38.59
N GLY A 298 -16.51 -7.62 -38.36
CA GLY A 298 -17.78 -7.06 -37.83
C GLY A 298 -17.66 -6.36 -36.46
N ALA A 299 -16.53 -6.52 -35.75
CA ALA A 299 -16.17 -5.68 -34.61
C ALA A 299 -15.92 -4.19 -34.98
N SER A 300 -15.78 -3.90 -36.27
CA SER A 300 -15.60 -2.55 -36.79
C SER A 300 -16.92 -1.81 -37.07
N ASP A 301 -18.06 -2.52 -37.11
CA ASP A 301 -19.40 -1.97 -37.33
C ASP A 301 -19.76 -0.96 -36.21
N PRO A 302 -20.21 0.26 -36.55
CA PRO A 302 -20.55 1.29 -35.57
C PRO A 302 -21.58 0.85 -34.51
N ARG A 303 -22.57 0.02 -34.87
CA ARG A 303 -23.60 -0.49 -33.95
C ARG A 303 -22.98 -1.44 -32.92
N VAL A 304 -22.08 -2.31 -33.37
CA VAL A 304 -21.34 -3.24 -32.50
C VAL A 304 -20.36 -2.49 -31.62
N LYS A 305 -19.64 -1.48 -32.15
CA LYS A 305 -18.75 -0.62 -31.36
C LYS A 305 -19.48 0.15 -30.28
N ALA A 306 -20.63 0.74 -30.61
CA ALA A 306 -21.47 1.47 -29.65
C ALA A 306 -21.96 0.54 -28.54
N ALA A 307 -22.57 -0.59 -28.91
CA ALA A 307 -23.04 -1.59 -27.92
C ALA A 307 -21.90 -2.12 -27.03
N LEU A 308 -20.70 -2.30 -27.58
CA LEU A 308 -19.52 -2.76 -26.83
C LEU A 308 -19.01 -1.69 -25.85
N SER A 309 -18.93 -0.44 -26.30
CA SER A 309 -18.49 0.69 -25.48
C SER A 309 -19.48 0.98 -24.36
N ASP A 310 -20.77 0.99 -24.67
CA ASP A 310 -21.84 1.27 -23.71
C ASP A 310 -21.90 0.16 -22.64
N ASN A 311 -21.89 -1.12 -23.05
CA ASN A 311 -21.85 -2.23 -22.10
C ASN A 311 -20.60 -2.17 -21.21
N LYS A 312 -19.43 -1.91 -21.81
CA LYS A 312 -18.17 -1.80 -21.07
C LYS A 312 -18.25 -0.69 -20.01
N ASN A 313 -18.69 0.50 -20.38
CA ASN A 313 -18.72 1.64 -19.46
C ASN A 313 -19.75 1.43 -18.34
N ASP A 314 -20.93 0.89 -18.67
CA ASP A 314 -21.98 0.60 -17.69
C ASP A 314 -21.53 -0.45 -16.67
N VAL A 315 -20.95 -1.57 -17.14
CA VAL A 315 -20.47 -2.65 -16.26
C VAL A 315 -19.30 -2.16 -15.40
N LEU A 316 -18.33 -1.45 -15.98
CA LEU A 316 -17.21 -0.90 -15.20
C LEU A 316 -17.66 0.11 -14.15
N ARG A 317 -18.68 0.92 -14.44
CA ARG A 317 -19.25 1.87 -13.47
C ARG A 317 -19.90 1.15 -12.29
N LEU A 318 -20.66 0.08 -12.55
CA LEU A 318 -21.27 -0.71 -11.48
C LEU A 318 -20.22 -1.47 -10.67
N ILE A 319 -19.19 -2.03 -11.32
CA ILE A 319 -18.07 -2.67 -10.63
C ILE A 319 -17.33 -1.66 -9.73
N ASP A 320 -17.06 -0.44 -10.21
CA ASP A 320 -16.41 0.62 -9.43
C ASP A 320 -17.23 0.99 -8.19
N GLN A 321 -18.56 1.09 -8.33
CA GLN A 321 -19.46 1.34 -7.22
C GLN A 321 -19.41 0.21 -6.17
N VAL A 322 -19.60 -1.03 -6.59
CA VAL A 322 -19.59 -2.21 -5.69
C VAL A 322 -18.23 -2.39 -4.99
N VAL A 323 -17.14 -2.04 -5.67
CA VAL A 323 -15.77 -2.05 -5.10
C VAL A 323 -15.60 -0.97 -4.04
N LYS A 324 -16.17 0.23 -4.22
CA LYS A 324 -16.16 1.30 -3.20
C LYS A 324 -16.99 0.90 -1.99
N GLU A 325 -18.22 0.44 -2.20
CA GLU A 325 -19.10 -0.03 -1.12
C GLU A 325 -18.45 -1.15 -0.31
N TYR A 326 -17.74 -2.10 -0.96
CA TYR A 326 -17.00 -3.13 -0.21
C TYR A 326 -15.91 -2.55 0.70
N LYS A 327 -15.20 -1.50 0.25
CA LYS A 327 -14.14 -0.88 1.05
C LYS A 327 -14.69 -0.13 2.27
N GLU A 328 -15.95 0.27 2.22
CA GLU A 328 -16.69 0.86 3.34
C GLU A 328 -17.25 -0.23 4.27
N LEU A 329 -17.88 -1.26 3.71
CA LEU A 329 -18.49 -2.37 4.47
C LEU A 329 -17.47 -3.31 5.12
N LYS A 330 -16.27 -3.47 4.55
CA LYS A 330 -15.28 -4.44 5.06
C LYS A 330 -14.77 -4.06 6.47
N PRO A 331 -14.34 -2.81 6.73
CA PRO A 331 -14.00 -2.37 8.09
C PRO A 331 -15.18 -2.50 9.07
N GLU A 332 -16.39 -2.13 8.65
CA GLU A 332 -17.61 -2.25 9.45
C GLU A 332 -17.87 -3.71 9.85
N GLY A 333 -17.84 -4.63 8.89
CA GLY A 333 -18.01 -6.04 9.16
C GLY A 333 -16.89 -6.64 9.99
N ASP A 334 -15.62 -6.22 9.79
CA ASP A 334 -14.52 -6.66 10.65
C ASP A 334 -14.73 -6.23 12.11
N ALA A 335 -15.23 -5.01 12.33
CA ALA A 335 -15.61 -4.53 13.65
C ALA A 335 -16.79 -5.34 14.22
N VAL A 336 -17.84 -5.58 13.44
CA VAL A 336 -18.98 -6.42 13.85
C VAL A 336 -18.55 -7.86 14.16
N LEU A 337 -17.65 -8.46 13.36
CA LEU A 337 -17.13 -9.80 13.60
C LEU A 337 -16.28 -9.86 14.86
N ALA A 338 -15.37 -8.89 15.05
CA ALA A 338 -14.56 -8.79 16.26
C ALA A 338 -15.45 -8.62 17.49
N ALA A 339 -16.57 -7.90 17.36
CA ALA A 339 -17.53 -7.67 18.43
C ALA A 339 -18.41 -8.88 18.77
N THR A 340 -18.99 -9.50 17.76
CA THR A 340 -20.04 -10.49 17.95
C THR A 340 -19.47 -11.90 18.03
N GLY A 341 -18.39 -12.18 17.29
CA GLY A 341 -17.94 -13.53 16.99
C GLY A 341 -18.96 -14.32 16.16
N ASP A 342 -19.84 -13.63 15.43
CA ASP A 342 -20.92 -14.25 14.67
C ASP A 342 -20.39 -14.98 13.43
N ASP A 343 -20.52 -16.31 13.42
CA ASP A 343 -20.13 -17.17 12.31
C ASP A 343 -20.78 -16.76 10.97
N GLN A 344 -21.99 -16.19 10.99
CA GLN A 344 -22.68 -15.72 9.79
C GLN A 344 -21.99 -14.47 9.22
N VAL A 345 -21.60 -13.53 10.09
CA VAL A 345 -20.81 -12.35 9.71
C VAL A 345 -19.44 -12.78 9.18
N GLU A 346 -18.77 -13.74 9.85
CA GLU A 346 -17.48 -14.29 9.38
C GLU A 346 -17.60 -14.88 7.98
N ARG A 347 -18.59 -15.77 7.78
CA ARG A 347 -18.85 -16.39 6.47
C ARG A 347 -19.16 -15.34 5.41
N LEU A 348 -19.95 -14.33 5.77
CA LEU A 348 -20.33 -13.25 4.85
C LEU A 348 -19.09 -12.47 4.41
N LEU A 349 -18.24 -12.04 5.34
CA LEU A 349 -16.99 -11.33 5.07
C LEU A 349 -16.01 -12.12 4.19
N VAL A 350 -15.85 -13.42 4.47
CA VAL A 350 -15.03 -14.32 3.65
C VAL A 350 -15.56 -14.36 2.21
N ASN A 351 -16.87 -14.50 2.05
CA ASN A 351 -17.52 -14.53 0.73
C ASN A 351 -17.42 -13.18 0.02
N MET A 352 -17.62 -12.08 0.73
CA MET A 352 -17.51 -10.72 0.20
C MET A 352 -16.09 -10.46 -0.30
N ASN A 353 -15.06 -10.77 0.50
CA ASN A 353 -13.66 -10.60 0.11
C ASN A 353 -13.29 -11.43 -1.12
N LYS A 354 -13.77 -12.69 -1.20
CA LYS A 354 -13.57 -13.54 -2.38
C LYS A 354 -14.17 -12.89 -3.63
N ARG A 355 -15.39 -12.35 -3.54
CA ARG A 355 -16.08 -11.72 -4.67
C ARG A 355 -15.48 -10.35 -5.03
N TYR A 356 -15.09 -9.57 -4.03
CA TYR A 356 -14.35 -8.31 -4.17
C TYR A 356 -13.07 -8.50 -4.99
N ARG A 357 -12.21 -9.46 -4.64
CA ARG A 357 -10.96 -9.71 -5.37
C ARG A 357 -11.21 -9.99 -6.85
N GLY A 358 -12.27 -10.75 -7.15
CA GLY A 358 -12.73 -10.99 -8.52
C GLY A 358 -13.09 -9.69 -9.24
N MET A 359 -13.89 -8.83 -8.61
CA MET A 359 -14.34 -7.56 -9.19
C MET A 359 -13.23 -6.52 -9.31
N GLU A 360 -12.37 -6.38 -8.30
CA GLU A 360 -11.24 -5.44 -8.30
C GLU A 360 -10.23 -5.79 -9.42
N SER A 361 -10.02 -7.09 -9.70
CA SER A 361 -9.17 -7.51 -10.81
C SER A 361 -9.67 -7.01 -12.17
N LEU A 362 -10.99 -6.87 -12.35
CA LEU A 362 -11.59 -6.34 -13.58
C LEU A 362 -11.33 -4.83 -13.75
N LEU A 363 -11.14 -4.08 -12.65
CA LEU A 363 -10.83 -2.65 -12.64
C LEU A 363 -9.34 -2.34 -12.84
N LYS A 364 -8.43 -3.20 -12.35
CA LYS A 364 -6.98 -2.99 -12.52
C LYS A 364 -6.58 -3.04 -14.00
N ASP A 365 -7.25 -3.90 -14.74
CA ASP A 365 -7.05 -4.10 -16.17
C ASP A 365 -8.13 -3.41 -17.01
N LYS A 366 -8.29 -2.08 -16.86
CA LYS A 366 -9.31 -1.23 -17.55
C LYS A 366 -9.39 -1.39 -19.08
N GLY A 367 -8.44 -2.12 -19.68
CA GLY A 367 -8.45 -2.52 -21.07
C GLY A 367 -8.24 -4.02 -21.35
N SER A 368 -7.97 -4.91 -20.39
CA SER A 368 -7.61 -6.32 -20.63
C SER A 368 -8.76 -7.28 -20.31
N ALA A 369 -9.55 -7.02 -19.26
CA ALA A 369 -10.60 -7.90 -18.76
C ALA A 369 -11.71 -8.22 -19.78
N LEU A 370 -11.81 -7.42 -20.84
CA LEU A 370 -12.80 -7.56 -21.92
C LEU A 370 -12.15 -7.66 -23.32
N LYS A 371 -10.86 -7.99 -23.39
CA LYS A 371 -10.10 -8.22 -24.65
C LYS A 371 -9.69 -9.68 -24.80
N GLY A 372 -9.34 -10.07 -26.02
CA GLY A 372 -8.91 -11.44 -26.33
C GLY A 372 -9.96 -12.48 -25.96
N THR A 373 -9.55 -13.66 -25.51
CA THR A 373 -10.46 -14.76 -25.15
C THR A 373 -11.39 -14.44 -23.97
N GLN A 374 -11.09 -13.39 -23.19
CA GLN A 374 -11.95 -12.90 -22.11
C GLN A 374 -12.97 -11.85 -22.58
N SER A 375 -12.86 -11.40 -23.84
CA SER A 375 -13.86 -10.53 -24.43
C SER A 375 -15.22 -11.23 -24.39
N PRO A 376 -16.27 -10.57 -23.87
CA PRO A 376 -17.63 -11.13 -23.87
C PRO A 376 -18.06 -11.54 -25.29
N TRP A 377 -17.61 -10.76 -26.28
CA TRP A 377 -17.66 -11.08 -27.71
C TRP A 377 -17.08 -12.46 -28.02
N ILE A 378 -15.80 -12.71 -27.70
CA ILE A 378 -15.08 -13.95 -28.07
C ILE A 378 -15.65 -15.16 -27.29
N ARG A 379 -16.03 -14.98 -26.03
CA ARG A 379 -16.60 -16.06 -25.21
C ARG A 379 -17.93 -16.56 -25.75
N THR A 380 -18.78 -15.65 -26.22
CA THR A 380 -20.05 -15.98 -26.90
C THR A 380 -19.82 -16.94 -28.06
N TRP A 381 -18.82 -16.66 -28.90
CA TRP A 381 -18.48 -17.51 -30.04
C TRP A 381 -17.91 -18.86 -29.65
N ILE A 382 -17.06 -18.89 -28.62
CA ILE A 382 -16.49 -20.14 -28.12
C ILE A 382 -17.61 -21.06 -27.63
N GLU A 383 -18.56 -20.56 -26.84
CA GLU A 383 -19.65 -21.39 -26.31
C GLU A 383 -20.65 -21.81 -27.40
N TYR A 384 -20.99 -20.91 -28.32
CA TYR A 384 -21.85 -21.26 -29.46
C TYR A 384 -21.20 -22.30 -30.38
N GLY A 385 -19.91 -22.14 -30.69
CA GLY A 385 -19.14 -23.13 -31.46
C GLY A 385 -19.15 -24.50 -30.77
N LYS A 386 -18.90 -24.55 -29.46
CA LYS A 386 -19.00 -25.80 -28.67
C LYS A 386 -20.38 -26.44 -28.75
N GLU A 387 -21.46 -25.67 -28.68
CA GLU A 387 -22.82 -26.20 -28.80
C GLU A 387 -23.07 -26.81 -30.18
N LYS A 388 -22.66 -26.11 -31.26
CA LYS A 388 -22.79 -26.63 -32.62
C LYS A 388 -22.01 -27.93 -32.80
N HIS A 389 -20.77 -28.00 -32.30
CA HIS A 389 -19.95 -29.22 -32.37
C HIS A 389 -20.52 -30.38 -31.54
N LYS A 390 -21.42 -30.13 -30.58
CA LYS A 390 -22.19 -31.20 -29.90
C LYS A 390 -23.39 -31.68 -30.72
N THR A 391 -24.07 -30.77 -31.40
CA THR A 391 -25.35 -31.07 -32.10
C THR A 391 -25.18 -31.57 -33.54
N LEU A 392 -24.17 -31.09 -34.25
CA LEU A 392 -23.95 -31.40 -35.66
C LEU A 392 -23.50 -32.85 -35.91
N PRO A 393 -22.70 -33.51 -35.06
CA PRO A 393 -22.25 -34.87 -35.36
C PRO A 393 -23.37 -35.90 -35.58
N GLY A 394 -24.50 -35.75 -34.89
CA GLY A 394 -25.64 -36.68 -34.98
C GLY A 394 -26.20 -36.80 -36.41
N PRO A 395 -26.66 -35.69 -37.03
CA PRO A 395 -27.13 -35.67 -38.42
C PRO A 395 -26.13 -36.21 -39.46
N PHE A 396 -24.82 -36.05 -39.23
CA PHE A 396 -23.77 -36.53 -40.14
C PHE A 396 -23.35 -37.99 -39.87
N GLY A 397 -23.92 -38.65 -38.86
CA GLY A 397 -23.64 -40.06 -38.57
C GLY A 397 -22.22 -40.31 -38.06
N CYS A 398 -21.61 -39.34 -37.39
CA CYS A 398 -20.22 -39.41 -36.94
C CYS A 398 -20.00 -40.57 -35.96
N ASN A 399 -18.97 -41.37 -36.22
CA ASN A 399 -18.58 -42.49 -35.38
C ASN A 399 -17.57 -42.08 -34.31
N VAL A 400 -16.73 -41.10 -34.62
CA VAL A 400 -15.74 -40.52 -33.68
C VAL A 400 -15.90 -39.01 -33.70
N VAL A 401 -15.98 -38.40 -32.52
CA VAL A 401 -16.30 -36.97 -32.34
C VAL A 401 -15.33 -36.36 -31.34
N ASP A 402 -14.60 -35.33 -31.74
CA ASP A 402 -13.69 -34.53 -30.90
C ASP A 402 -12.76 -35.39 -30.01
N ILE A 403 -12.10 -36.37 -30.64
CA ILE A 403 -11.07 -37.20 -30.02
C ILE A 403 -9.73 -36.85 -30.66
N ALA A 404 -8.65 -36.84 -29.86
CA ALA A 404 -7.32 -36.57 -30.38
C ALA A 404 -6.77 -37.80 -31.12
N ILE A 405 -6.15 -37.59 -32.28
CA ILE A 405 -5.45 -38.65 -33.02
C ILE A 405 -4.20 -39.05 -32.22
N PRO A 406 -3.95 -40.35 -31.95
CA PRO A 406 -2.82 -40.77 -31.10
C PRO A 406 -1.45 -40.29 -31.60
N THR A 407 -1.27 -40.21 -32.92
CA THR A 407 -0.03 -39.76 -33.56
C THR A 407 0.11 -38.23 -33.60
N ASP A 408 -0.98 -37.49 -33.38
CA ASP A 408 -0.98 -36.03 -33.27
C ASP A 408 -2.03 -35.55 -32.25
N SER A 409 -1.60 -35.43 -30.99
CA SER A 409 -2.43 -34.96 -29.89
C SER A 409 -3.07 -33.57 -30.07
N ARG A 410 -2.60 -32.77 -31.04
CA ARG A 410 -3.16 -31.45 -31.39
C ARG A 410 -4.24 -31.54 -32.46
N SER A 411 -4.33 -32.66 -33.16
CA SER A 411 -5.32 -32.93 -34.18
C SER A 411 -6.52 -33.65 -33.59
N ARG A 412 -7.66 -32.96 -33.57
CA ARG A 412 -8.92 -33.44 -33.03
C ARG A 412 -10.02 -33.21 -34.07
N PRO A 413 -10.22 -34.16 -35.00
CA PRO A 413 -11.27 -34.02 -36.00
C PRO A 413 -12.63 -33.87 -35.33
N ASP A 414 -13.47 -32.96 -35.83
CA ASP A 414 -14.83 -32.79 -35.31
C ASP A 414 -15.68 -34.04 -35.53
N CYS A 415 -15.52 -34.68 -36.69
CA CYS A 415 -16.29 -35.84 -37.08
C CYS A 415 -15.49 -36.76 -38.00
N PHE A 416 -15.49 -38.06 -37.66
CA PHE A 416 -15.06 -39.12 -38.56
C PHE A 416 -16.24 -40.06 -38.84
N VAL A 417 -16.62 -40.18 -40.12
CA VAL A 417 -17.70 -41.04 -40.61
C VAL A 417 -17.07 -42.29 -41.22
N VAL A 418 -17.10 -43.39 -40.47
CA VAL A 418 -16.46 -44.66 -40.87
C VAL A 418 -17.10 -45.22 -42.13
N LYS A 419 -18.44 -45.16 -42.23
CA LYS A 419 -19.20 -45.74 -43.35
C LYS A 419 -18.74 -45.20 -44.71
N ASP A 420 -18.42 -43.91 -44.79
CA ASP A 420 -18.00 -43.24 -46.03
C ASP A 420 -16.48 -42.99 -46.04
N CYS A 421 -15.80 -43.40 -44.98
CA CYS A 421 -14.40 -43.13 -44.67
C CYS A 421 -13.99 -41.65 -44.74
N THR A 422 -14.86 -40.74 -44.30
CA THR A 422 -14.63 -39.30 -44.46
C THR A 422 -14.38 -38.59 -43.13
N VAL A 423 -13.51 -37.58 -43.18
CA VAL A 423 -13.35 -36.59 -42.11
C VAL A 423 -14.13 -35.34 -42.45
N ILE A 424 -14.88 -34.85 -41.47
CA ILE A 424 -15.68 -33.63 -41.57
C ILE A 424 -15.23 -32.66 -40.49
N GLU A 425 -15.01 -31.40 -40.86
CA GLU A 425 -14.82 -30.29 -39.93
C GLU A 425 -16.06 -29.38 -39.94
N PHE A 426 -16.48 -28.92 -38.76
CA PHE A 426 -17.54 -27.93 -38.62
C PHE A 426 -16.92 -26.56 -38.38
N LYS A 427 -17.31 -25.58 -39.21
CA LYS A 427 -16.85 -24.20 -39.06
C LYS A 427 -18.01 -23.22 -39.14
N PRO A 428 -17.88 -22.03 -38.53
CA PRO A 428 -18.79 -20.94 -38.84
C PRO A 428 -18.78 -20.67 -40.35
N ASP A 429 -19.95 -20.38 -40.92
CA ASP A 429 -20.09 -20.05 -42.34
C ASP A 429 -19.46 -18.68 -42.65
N ASP A 430 -18.13 -18.70 -42.79
CA ASP A 430 -17.24 -17.58 -43.04
C ASP A 430 -16.13 -18.01 -44.00
N PRO A 431 -15.89 -17.31 -45.12
CA PRO A 431 -14.87 -17.72 -46.08
C PRO A 431 -13.46 -17.89 -45.50
N SER A 432 -13.10 -17.20 -44.42
CA SER A 432 -11.81 -17.38 -43.74
C SER A 432 -11.80 -18.57 -42.79
N GLU A 433 -12.88 -18.85 -42.09
CA GLU A 433 -12.95 -20.02 -41.19
C GLU A 433 -13.14 -21.32 -41.97
N ILE A 434 -13.90 -21.30 -43.07
CA ILE A 434 -14.02 -22.43 -43.99
C ILE A 434 -12.64 -22.83 -44.54
N ARG A 435 -11.85 -21.88 -45.03
CA ARG A 435 -10.47 -22.15 -45.50
C ARG A 435 -9.58 -22.76 -44.43
N LYS A 436 -9.66 -22.28 -43.18
CA LYS A 436 -8.92 -22.91 -42.06
C LYS A 436 -9.40 -24.34 -41.80
N GLY A 437 -10.70 -24.57 -41.92
CA GLY A 437 -11.28 -25.91 -41.84
C GLY A 437 -10.75 -26.83 -42.93
N GLU A 438 -10.63 -26.35 -44.16
CA GLU A 438 -10.12 -27.14 -45.31
C GLU A 438 -8.69 -27.59 -45.03
N ASP A 439 -7.83 -26.66 -44.58
CA ASP A 439 -6.46 -26.95 -44.16
C ASP A 439 -6.38 -27.92 -42.95
N GLN A 440 -7.40 -27.94 -42.09
CA GLN A 440 -7.50 -28.89 -40.98
C GLN A 440 -7.89 -30.28 -41.47
N VAL A 441 -8.93 -30.38 -42.30
CA VAL A 441 -9.41 -31.67 -42.82
C VAL A 441 -8.31 -32.38 -43.61
N ASP A 442 -7.59 -31.68 -44.48
CA ASP A 442 -6.50 -32.28 -45.26
C ASP A 442 -5.41 -32.89 -44.36
N ARG A 443 -5.06 -32.19 -43.27
CA ARG A 443 -4.10 -32.71 -42.28
C ARG A 443 -4.66 -33.91 -41.52
N TYR A 444 -5.93 -33.89 -41.16
CA TYR A 444 -6.59 -34.98 -40.45
C TYR A 444 -6.72 -36.22 -41.31
N VAL A 445 -7.04 -36.06 -42.59
CA VAL A 445 -7.08 -37.14 -43.58
C VAL A 445 -5.74 -37.85 -43.63
N ALA A 446 -4.64 -37.12 -43.87
CA ALA A 446 -3.31 -37.72 -43.90
C ALA A 446 -2.96 -38.43 -42.58
N SER A 447 -3.21 -37.76 -41.45
CA SER A 447 -2.87 -38.30 -40.13
C SER A 447 -3.66 -39.57 -39.77
N LEU A 448 -4.93 -39.65 -40.15
CA LEU A 448 -5.77 -40.81 -39.89
C LEU A 448 -5.47 -41.97 -40.86
N SER A 449 -5.20 -41.69 -42.14
CA SER A 449 -4.75 -42.71 -43.09
C SER A 449 -3.45 -43.36 -42.62
N ASP A 450 -2.45 -42.56 -42.24
CA ASP A 450 -1.17 -43.06 -41.73
C ASP A 450 -1.37 -43.88 -40.45
N TYR A 451 -2.17 -43.36 -39.50
CA TYR A 451 -2.42 -44.02 -38.23
C TYR A 451 -3.10 -45.38 -38.41
N TYR A 452 -4.20 -45.44 -39.16
CA TYR A 452 -4.95 -46.68 -39.33
C TYR A 452 -4.26 -47.68 -40.26
N THR A 453 -3.49 -47.21 -41.24
CA THR A 453 -2.60 -48.08 -42.03
C THR A 453 -1.57 -48.74 -41.13
N TRP A 454 -0.91 -47.98 -40.26
CA TRP A 454 0.02 -48.55 -39.28
C TRP A 454 -0.65 -49.59 -38.37
N VAL A 455 -1.83 -49.30 -37.82
CA VAL A 455 -2.58 -50.26 -36.99
C VAL A 455 -2.94 -51.52 -37.79
N LEU A 456 -3.38 -51.37 -39.04
CA LEU A 456 -3.72 -52.48 -39.93
C LEU A 456 -2.50 -53.37 -40.20
N THR A 457 -1.36 -52.77 -40.59
CA THR A 457 -0.11 -53.50 -40.82
C THR A 457 0.34 -54.26 -39.56
N GLU A 458 0.28 -53.65 -38.37
CA GLU A 458 0.66 -54.35 -37.13
C GLU A 458 -0.21 -55.59 -36.86
N MET A 459 -1.50 -55.54 -37.20
CA MET A 459 -2.40 -56.67 -37.03
C MET A 459 -2.12 -57.78 -38.06
N LEU A 460 -1.90 -57.41 -39.33
CA LEU A 460 -1.58 -58.35 -40.40
C LEU A 460 -0.22 -59.04 -40.15
N ASP A 461 0.79 -58.29 -39.70
CA ASP A 461 2.12 -58.82 -39.33
C ASP A 461 2.06 -59.78 -38.13
N ALA A 462 1.06 -59.62 -37.25
CA ALA A 462 0.79 -60.54 -36.16
C ALA A 462 0.11 -61.85 -36.62
N GLY A 463 -0.20 -61.99 -37.92
CA GLY A 463 -0.82 -63.16 -38.53
C GLY A 463 -2.36 -63.13 -38.54
N GLU A 464 -2.97 -61.99 -38.26
CA GLU A 464 -4.41 -61.81 -38.24
C GLU A 464 -4.94 -61.61 -39.67
N SER A 465 -6.12 -62.15 -39.99
CA SER A 465 -6.72 -62.00 -41.33
C SER A 465 -7.63 -60.77 -41.43
N PHE A 466 -7.81 -60.23 -42.63
CA PHE A 466 -8.77 -59.14 -42.88
C PHE A 466 -10.18 -59.53 -42.45
N GLU A 467 -10.57 -60.78 -42.69
CA GLU A 467 -11.86 -61.31 -42.27
C GLU A 467 -12.02 -61.32 -40.75
N ASP A 468 -10.96 -61.64 -40.00
CA ASP A 468 -11.01 -61.64 -38.54
C ASP A 468 -11.05 -60.22 -37.96
N ILE A 469 -10.40 -59.25 -38.62
CA ILE A 469 -10.49 -57.82 -38.28
C ILE A 469 -11.91 -57.30 -38.56
N ARG A 470 -12.45 -57.59 -39.75
CA ARG A 470 -13.80 -57.20 -40.17
C ARG A 470 -14.89 -57.77 -39.25
N ASP A 471 -14.75 -59.05 -38.89
CA ASP A 471 -15.69 -59.73 -37.99
C ASP A 471 -15.52 -59.29 -36.51
N GLY A 472 -14.55 -58.41 -36.21
CA GLY A 472 -14.25 -57.94 -34.86
C GLY A 472 -13.73 -59.04 -33.92
N LYS A 473 -13.22 -60.14 -34.47
CA LYS A 473 -12.66 -61.27 -33.71
C LYS A 473 -11.29 -60.96 -33.12
N VAL A 474 -10.59 -59.99 -33.71
CA VAL A 474 -9.27 -59.54 -33.32
C VAL A 474 -9.36 -58.09 -32.85
N LYS A 475 -8.63 -57.77 -31.79
CA LYS A 475 -8.56 -56.41 -31.23
C LYS A 475 -7.13 -55.88 -31.32
N PRO A 476 -6.93 -54.63 -31.75
CA PRO A 476 -5.60 -54.03 -31.73
C PRO A 476 -5.00 -54.00 -30.33
N LYS A 477 -3.66 -54.02 -30.24
CA LYS A 477 -2.96 -53.87 -28.97
C LYS A 477 -2.97 -52.39 -28.55
N GLY A 478 -3.70 -52.07 -27.49
CA GLY A 478 -3.77 -50.73 -26.92
C GLY A 478 -5.06 -49.97 -27.26
N THR A 479 -5.14 -48.73 -26.81
CA THR A 479 -6.28 -47.85 -27.06
C THR A 479 -6.18 -47.28 -28.47
N ILE A 480 -7.14 -47.58 -29.33
CA ILE A 480 -7.19 -47.04 -30.69
C ILE A 480 -8.12 -45.84 -30.80
N TYR A 481 -7.85 -44.96 -31.76
CA TYR A 481 -8.74 -43.85 -32.11
C TYR A 481 -10.16 -44.40 -32.37
N GLY A 482 -11.17 -43.87 -31.69
CA GLY A 482 -12.57 -44.33 -31.83
C GLY A 482 -12.92 -45.69 -31.19
N GLY A 483 -11.95 -46.54 -30.85
CA GLY A 483 -12.16 -47.86 -30.23
C GLY A 483 -12.19 -49.02 -31.24
N SER A 484 -12.04 -50.26 -30.75
CA SER A 484 -11.91 -51.47 -31.60
C SER A 484 -13.11 -51.71 -32.52
N ASP A 485 -14.30 -51.25 -32.15
CA ASP A 485 -15.50 -51.36 -32.97
C ASP A 485 -15.46 -50.41 -34.18
N VAL A 486 -14.80 -49.26 -34.05
CA VAL A 486 -14.55 -48.34 -35.17
C VAL A 486 -13.64 -49.00 -36.20
N MET A 487 -12.53 -49.61 -35.76
CA MET A 487 -11.63 -50.35 -36.67
C MET A 487 -12.32 -51.50 -37.40
N ALA A 488 -13.15 -52.29 -36.70
CA ALA A 488 -13.92 -53.36 -37.34
C ALA A 488 -14.89 -52.81 -38.41
N LYS A 489 -15.59 -51.70 -38.11
CA LYS A 489 -16.51 -51.04 -39.06
C LYS A 489 -15.80 -50.43 -40.27
N MET A 490 -14.52 -50.07 -40.15
CA MET A 490 -13.71 -49.52 -41.25
C MET A 490 -13.38 -50.56 -42.31
N ALA A 491 -13.42 -51.85 -41.99
CA ALA A 491 -13.03 -52.90 -42.91
C ALA A 491 -13.87 -52.95 -44.20
N ASP A 492 -15.13 -52.52 -44.13
CA ASP A 492 -16.05 -52.54 -45.28
C ASP A 492 -15.99 -51.27 -46.15
N SER A 493 -15.37 -50.20 -45.67
CA SER A 493 -15.51 -48.85 -46.27
C SER A 493 -14.20 -48.10 -46.46
N CYS A 494 -13.20 -48.36 -45.62
CA CYS A 494 -11.94 -47.64 -45.58
C CYS A 494 -10.74 -48.44 -46.08
N PHE A 495 -10.82 -49.78 -46.05
CA PHE A 495 -9.69 -50.61 -46.47
C PHE A 495 -9.70 -50.74 -47.98
N ASN A 496 -8.55 -50.55 -48.61
CA ASN A 496 -8.42 -50.69 -50.06
C ASN A 496 -8.31 -52.16 -50.52
N GLY A 497 -8.27 -53.12 -49.58
CA GLY A 497 -8.13 -54.56 -49.83
C GLY A 497 -6.69 -55.06 -49.90
N GLU A 498 -5.72 -54.15 -49.76
CA GLU A 498 -4.31 -54.45 -49.48
C GLU A 498 -4.06 -54.07 -48.01
N ASP A 499 -2.90 -53.51 -47.66
CA ASP A 499 -2.50 -53.17 -46.30
C ASP A 499 -2.68 -51.68 -45.96
N GLU A 500 -3.47 -50.93 -46.74
CA GLU A 500 -3.64 -49.48 -46.58
C GLU A 500 -5.09 -49.07 -46.30
N VAL A 501 -5.22 -48.03 -45.47
CA VAL A 501 -6.49 -47.41 -45.09
C VAL A 501 -6.62 -46.04 -45.76
N GLU A 502 -7.62 -45.89 -46.63
CA GLU A 502 -7.87 -44.64 -47.37
C GLU A 502 -8.95 -43.80 -46.69
N VAL A 503 -8.53 -42.84 -45.86
CA VAL A 503 -9.41 -41.78 -45.34
C VAL A 503 -9.56 -40.67 -46.38
N LYS A 504 -10.78 -40.12 -46.50
CA LYS A 504 -11.17 -39.13 -47.51
C LYS A 504 -11.55 -37.81 -46.88
N ASN A 505 -11.34 -36.73 -47.63
CA ASN A 505 -11.82 -35.41 -47.24
C ASN A 505 -13.35 -35.36 -47.45
N GLY A 506 -14.11 -35.28 -46.36
CA GLY A 506 -15.56 -35.14 -46.35
C GLY A 506 -16.04 -33.70 -46.48
N GLY A 507 -15.12 -32.73 -46.42
CA GLY A 507 -15.37 -31.31 -46.54
C GLY A 507 -15.51 -30.58 -45.21
N VAL A 508 -15.67 -29.26 -45.32
CA VAL A 508 -16.01 -28.38 -44.21
C VAL A 508 -17.48 -28.01 -44.33
N TYR A 509 -18.23 -28.23 -43.25
CA TYR A 509 -19.63 -27.85 -43.20
C TYR A 509 -19.80 -26.58 -42.38
N GLY A 510 -20.28 -25.56 -43.08
CA GLY A 510 -20.66 -24.28 -42.50
C GLY A 510 -21.88 -24.43 -41.59
N TYR A 511 -21.83 -23.80 -40.43
CA TYR A 511 -23.04 -23.49 -39.66
C TYR A 511 -23.23 -21.99 -39.57
N ASP A 512 -24.50 -21.57 -39.61
CA ASP A 512 -24.85 -20.17 -39.47
C ASP A 512 -24.21 -19.58 -38.22
N LYS A 513 -23.54 -18.44 -38.41
CA LYS A 513 -22.96 -17.68 -37.32
C LYS A 513 -24.00 -17.32 -36.25
N CYS A 514 -25.26 -17.15 -36.62
CA CYS A 514 -26.25 -16.51 -35.74
C CYS A 514 -27.63 -17.16 -35.67
N ASP A 515 -27.94 -18.18 -36.46
CA ASP A 515 -29.29 -18.77 -36.43
C ASP A 515 -29.48 -19.57 -35.12
N ARG A 516 -30.15 -18.88 -34.18
CA ARG A 516 -30.51 -19.34 -32.82
C ARG A 516 -29.32 -19.58 -31.89
N ALA A 517 -28.36 -18.66 -31.84
CA ALA A 517 -27.44 -18.62 -30.70
C ALA A 517 -28.26 -18.52 -29.39
N GLN A 518 -28.09 -19.51 -28.51
CA GLN A 518 -28.73 -19.53 -27.19
C GLN A 518 -28.33 -18.27 -26.39
N PRO A 519 -29.18 -17.82 -25.47
CA PRO A 519 -28.80 -16.76 -24.53
C PRO A 519 -27.46 -17.11 -23.86
N ILE A 520 -26.52 -16.18 -23.90
CA ILE A 520 -25.14 -16.38 -23.45
C ILE A 520 -25.07 -16.62 -21.94
N CYS A 521 -26.08 -16.14 -21.20
CA CYS A 521 -26.18 -16.35 -19.78
C CYS A 521 -27.12 -17.52 -19.47
N PRO A 522 -26.66 -18.52 -18.72
CA PRO A 522 -27.56 -19.53 -18.17
C PRO A 522 -28.60 -18.85 -17.27
N PRO A 523 -29.83 -19.39 -17.15
CA PRO A 523 -30.75 -18.93 -16.11
C PRO A 523 -30.05 -19.01 -14.76
N LEU A 524 -30.25 -17.98 -13.93
CA LEU A 524 -29.68 -17.95 -12.58
C LEU A 524 -30.05 -19.26 -11.85
N PRO A 525 -29.12 -19.92 -11.16
CA PRO A 525 -29.51 -20.97 -10.22
C PRO A 525 -30.43 -20.31 -9.18
N ASN A 526 -31.64 -20.85 -9.06
CA ASN A 526 -32.62 -20.44 -8.05
C ASN A 526 -32.04 -20.53 -6.64
#